data_AF-A0A1E3HP05-F1
#
_entry.id   AF-A0A1E3HP05-F1
#
_cell.length_a   1.000
_cell.length_b   1.000
_cell.length_c   1.000
_cell.angle_alpha   90.00
_cell.angle_beta   90.00
_cell.angle_gamma   90.00
#
_symmetry.space_group_name_H-M   'P 1'
#
loop_
_entity.id
_entity.type
_entity.pdbx_description
1 polymer ?
#
loop_
_entity_poly.entity_id
_entity_poly.type
_entity_poly.pdbx_seq_one_letter_code
_entity_poly.pdbx_strand_id
1 'polypeptide(L)'
;MAPSSYIASNRPTSLQNLLDTSTSKNGTPSLDLRWEPFQQHVENFLTAIDAYTQSARTEIVARATDHYATVRDKKAEMEETEKRIQLEREKEGDMLTTLESERHVLADLNSSLSHLQNSLTKTKEQSSSLEAELQALRKEVRSEETEKERQKNMLNDMRDRDTVELKQMEEALGWKVEGIKGTFLLMRFYLIDPDDPAKEFSFIVDVSKQDYTVVPNCDPPIPTLPQLVRQLNEDRDLFSFIKKVRKSFRALIPNPPNPSTKFDDLSGPGLGLRTPGRSQRTLSSTTPAAARDVTEGLALDHLTLGKLWEA
;
A
#
# COMPACT_ATOMS: atom_id res chain seq x y z
N MET A 1 40.01 -75.24 14.28
CA MET A 1 40.46 -76.63 14.05
C MET A 1 39.78 -77.53 15.06
N ALA A 2 39.27 -78.67 14.60
CA ALA A 2 38.53 -79.68 15.35
C ALA A 2 39.34 -80.29 16.52
N PRO A 3 38.67 -80.83 17.56
CA PRO A 3 39.27 -81.78 18.47
C PRO A 3 39.12 -83.20 17.88
N SER A 4 40.19 -83.99 17.84
CA SER A 4 40.04 -85.43 17.70
C SER A 4 41.09 -86.15 18.55
N SER A 5 40.53 -87.03 19.36
CA SER A 5 41.12 -87.90 20.38
C SER A 5 42.26 -88.77 19.88
N TYR A 6 43.39 -88.76 20.60
CA TYR A 6 44.31 -89.90 20.61
C TYR A 6 44.00 -90.79 21.82
N ILE A 7 43.42 -91.95 21.53
CA ILE A 7 43.25 -93.07 22.46
C ILE A 7 44.56 -93.86 22.48
N ALA A 8 45.05 -94.16 23.69
CA ALA A 8 46.17 -95.06 23.94
C ALA A 8 45.80 -96.54 23.70
N SER A 9 46.76 -97.38 23.28
CA SER A 9 47.09 -98.64 23.98
C SER A 9 48.20 -99.47 23.29
N ASN A 10 49.27 -99.70 24.06
CA ASN A 10 49.99 -100.96 24.27
C ASN A 10 49.90 -102.10 23.24
N ARG A 11 51.05 -102.41 22.61
CA ARG A 11 51.69 -103.74 22.65
C ARG A 11 53.21 -103.57 22.56
N PRO A 12 53.97 -104.10 23.52
CA PRO A 12 55.07 -104.96 23.10
C PRO A 12 55.21 -106.14 24.05
N THR A 13 54.87 -107.34 23.60
CA THR A 13 55.42 -108.55 24.19
C THR A 13 55.45 -109.63 23.14
N SER A 14 56.67 -110.06 22.80
CA SER A 14 57.03 -111.43 23.10
C SER A 14 58.56 -111.58 23.06
N LEU A 15 59.16 -111.57 24.26
CA LEU A 15 60.52 -112.07 24.54
C LEU A 15 60.53 -113.61 24.64
N GLN A 16 59.60 -114.32 23.99
CA GLN A 16 59.66 -115.78 23.85
C GLN A 16 60.38 -116.22 22.56
N ASN A 17 60.63 -115.30 21.61
CA ASN A 17 61.26 -115.65 20.32
C ASN A 17 62.80 -115.57 20.30
N LEU A 18 63.46 -115.25 21.42
CA LEU A 18 64.93 -115.18 21.49
C LEU A 18 65.56 -116.18 22.47
N LEU A 19 64.75 -117.01 23.14
CA LEU A 19 65.23 -117.94 24.17
C LEU A 19 65.22 -119.42 23.73
N ASP A 20 64.92 -119.72 22.46
CA ASP A 20 64.72 -121.09 21.97
C ASP A 20 65.82 -121.60 21.02
N THR A 21 67.00 -120.96 21.02
CA THR A 21 68.13 -121.40 20.19
C THR A 21 69.45 -121.42 20.97
N SER A 22 69.54 -122.19 22.05
CA SER A 22 70.84 -122.66 22.59
C SER A 22 70.70 -123.73 23.68
N THR A 23 70.18 -124.91 23.32
CA THR A 23 70.36 -126.11 24.13
C THR A 23 71.44 -127.01 23.53
N SER A 24 72.70 -126.87 23.96
CA SER A 24 73.59 -128.04 24.13
C SER A 24 74.78 -127.75 25.05
N LYS A 25 74.77 -128.47 26.19
CA LYS A 25 75.83 -128.88 27.13
C LYS A 25 77.26 -128.86 26.49
N ASN A 26 78.34 -128.30 27.06
CA ASN A 26 78.86 -128.31 28.44
C ASN A 26 79.83 -127.12 28.66
N GLY A 27 79.85 -126.55 29.87
CA GLY A 27 80.86 -125.59 30.35
C GLY A 27 80.23 -124.31 30.90
N THR A 28 80.39 -124.06 32.21
CA THR A 28 79.81 -122.92 32.95
C THR A 28 80.16 -121.55 32.36
N PRO A 29 79.18 -120.67 32.05
CA PRO A 29 79.42 -119.24 31.99
C PRO A 29 78.89 -118.55 33.25
N SER A 30 79.77 -117.87 33.99
CA SER A 30 79.38 -116.91 35.02
C SER A 30 78.75 -115.70 34.34
N LEU A 31 77.44 -115.53 34.53
CA LEU A 31 76.69 -114.38 34.05
C LEU A 31 77.04 -113.17 34.93
N ASP A 32 78.08 -112.41 34.54
CA ASP A 32 78.40 -111.12 35.18
C ASP A 32 77.32 -110.11 34.79
N LEU A 33 76.35 -109.94 35.68
CA LEU A 33 75.17 -109.11 35.52
C LEU A 33 75.45 -107.59 35.66
N ARG A 34 76.72 -107.15 35.64
CA ARG A 34 77.16 -105.73 35.63
C ARG A 34 76.19 -104.80 36.38
N TRP A 35 75.95 -105.13 37.66
CA TRP A 35 74.91 -104.51 38.48
C TRP A 35 75.28 -103.07 38.89
N GLU A 36 76.56 -102.78 39.12
CA GLU A 36 77.05 -101.42 39.47
C GLU A 36 76.81 -100.37 38.36
N PRO A 37 77.18 -100.61 37.08
CA PRO A 37 76.87 -99.68 35.98
C PRO A 37 75.37 -99.47 35.77
N PHE A 38 74.56 -100.51 35.99
CA PHE A 38 73.11 -100.42 35.91
C PHE A 38 72.56 -99.55 37.04
N GLN A 39 73.07 -99.70 38.26
CA GLN A 39 72.66 -98.91 39.42
C GLN A 39 73.01 -97.42 39.27
N GLN A 40 74.20 -97.10 38.75
CA GLN A 40 74.56 -95.72 38.37
C GLN A 40 73.66 -95.18 37.26
N HIS A 41 73.27 -96.00 36.29
CA HIS A 41 72.36 -95.58 35.22
C HIS A 41 70.95 -95.31 35.75
N VAL A 42 70.47 -96.11 36.70
CA VAL A 42 69.18 -95.91 37.38
C VAL A 42 69.19 -94.65 38.25
N GLU A 43 70.25 -94.38 39.01
CA GLU A 43 70.36 -93.12 39.77
C GLU A 43 70.48 -91.90 38.85
N ASN A 44 71.26 -91.98 37.77
CA ASN A 44 71.34 -90.92 36.76
C ASN A 44 69.99 -90.69 36.05
N PHE A 45 69.23 -91.77 35.83
CA PHE A 45 67.88 -91.69 35.26
C PHE A 45 66.87 -91.08 36.23
N LEU A 46 66.90 -91.47 37.51
CA LEU A 46 66.02 -90.90 38.53
C LEU A 46 66.34 -89.43 38.80
N THR A 47 67.61 -89.04 38.85
CA THR A 47 68.02 -87.63 38.97
C THR A 47 67.67 -86.82 37.73
N ALA A 48 67.78 -87.40 36.52
CA ALA A 48 67.30 -86.77 35.30
C ALA A 48 65.78 -86.61 35.27
N ILE A 49 65.02 -87.58 35.79
CA ILE A 49 63.57 -87.47 35.95
C ILE A 49 63.21 -86.41 37.00
N ASP A 50 63.88 -86.36 38.14
CA ASP A 50 63.64 -85.33 39.15
C ASP A 50 63.99 -83.93 38.62
N ALA A 51 65.08 -83.79 37.88
CA ALA A 51 65.44 -82.54 37.20
C ALA A 51 64.41 -82.16 36.12
N TYR A 52 63.93 -83.13 35.34
CA TYR A 52 62.89 -82.92 34.34
C TYR A 52 61.55 -82.52 34.97
N THR A 53 61.14 -83.18 36.06
CA THR A 53 59.89 -82.86 36.76
C THR A 53 59.97 -81.53 37.51
N GLN A 54 61.14 -81.17 38.06
CA GLN A 54 61.39 -79.84 38.61
C GLN A 54 61.37 -78.77 37.53
N SER A 55 62.05 -78.99 36.39
CA SER A 55 62.03 -78.09 35.24
C SER A 55 60.59 -77.89 34.73
N ALA A 56 59.85 -78.98 34.52
CA ALA A 56 58.45 -78.94 34.11
C ALA A 56 57.57 -78.20 35.13
N ARG A 57 57.76 -78.41 36.44
CA ARG A 57 57.04 -77.64 37.48
C ARG A 57 57.37 -76.16 37.41
N THR A 58 58.64 -75.78 37.30
CA THR A 58 59.04 -74.37 37.20
C THR A 58 58.51 -73.72 35.94
N GLU A 59 58.49 -74.44 34.83
CA GLU A 59 57.95 -73.98 33.55
C GLU A 59 56.42 -73.82 33.61
N ILE A 60 55.71 -74.73 34.27
CA ILE A 60 54.27 -74.61 34.52
C ILE A 60 53.97 -73.39 35.39
N VAL A 61 54.74 -73.19 36.47
CA VAL A 61 54.57 -72.02 37.34
C VAL A 61 54.88 -70.73 36.58
N ALA A 62 55.97 -70.68 35.81
CA ALA A 62 56.34 -69.52 34.99
C ALA A 62 55.26 -69.19 33.93
N ARG A 63 54.72 -70.20 33.23
CA ARG A 63 53.59 -69.99 32.30
C ARG A 63 52.33 -69.51 33.01
N ALA A 64 52.03 -70.04 34.20
CA ALA A 64 50.88 -69.60 34.96
C ALA A 64 51.03 -68.14 35.42
N THR A 65 52.22 -67.72 35.83
CA THR A 65 52.50 -66.32 36.21
C THR A 65 52.44 -65.39 35.00
N ASP A 66 53.01 -65.77 33.86
CA ASP A 66 52.95 -64.97 32.62
C ASP A 66 51.53 -64.86 32.10
N HIS A 67 50.76 -65.95 32.15
CA HIS A 67 49.34 -65.92 31.79
C HIS A 67 48.55 -65.01 32.73
N TYR A 68 48.81 -65.06 34.04
CA TYR A 68 48.15 -64.16 34.99
C TYR A 68 48.51 -62.69 34.74
N ALA A 69 49.77 -62.39 34.43
CA ALA A 69 50.23 -61.04 34.07
C ALA A 69 49.55 -60.53 32.78
N THR A 70 49.56 -61.34 31.72
CA THR A 70 48.93 -60.97 30.43
C THR A 70 47.41 -60.78 30.55
N VAL A 71 46.72 -61.62 31.33
CA VAL A 71 45.28 -61.44 31.61
C VAL A 71 45.04 -60.15 32.39
N ARG A 72 45.89 -59.83 33.38
CA ARG A 72 45.79 -58.58 34.14
C ARG A 72 45.99 -57.37 33.23
N ASP A 73 46.99 -57.39 32.36
CA ASP A 73 47.28 -56.29 31.44
C ASP A 73 46.15 -56.10 30.42
N LYS A 74 45.64 -57.20 29.85
CA LYS A 74 44.49 -57.17 28.94
C LYS A 74 43.23 -56.67 29.61
N LYS A 75 43.01 -57.03 30.88
CA LYS A 75 41.90 -56.50 31.67
C LYS A 75 42.04 -55.00 31.92
N ALA A 76 43.25 -54.52 32.24
CA ALA A 76 43.51 -53.10 32.41
C ALA A 76 43.29 -52.30 31.11
N GLU A 77 43.76 -52.84 29.97
CA GLU A 77 43.54 -52.27 28.64
C GLU A 77 42.04 -52.22 28.27
N MET A 78 41.30 -53.29 28.60
CA MET A 78 39.85 -53.33 28.45
C MET A 78 39.15 -52.27 29.30
N GLU A 79 39.51 -52.13 30.57
CA GLU A 79 38.94 -51.10 31.45
C GLU A 79 39.28 -49.67 30.98
N GLU A 80 40.47 -49.43 30.44
CA GLU A 80 40.83 -48.12 29.89
C GLU A 80 40.05 -47.79 28.61
N THR A 81 39.94 -48.76 27.69
CA THR A 81 39.18 -48.59 26.44
C THR A 81 37.70 -48.40 26.72
N GLU A 82 37.12 -49.12 27.68
CA GLU A 82 35.72 -48.94 28.10
C GLU A 82 35.49 -47.54 28.68
N LYS A 83 36.42 -47.01 29.49
CA LYS A 83 36.35 -45.62 29.97
C LYS A 83 36.42 -44.61 28.84
N ARG A 84 37.28 -44.82 27.83
CA ARG A 84 37.35 -43.94 26.65
C ARG A 84 36.05 -43.97 25.85
N ILE A 85 35.49 -45.15 25.61
CA ILE A 85 34.20 -45.31 24.93
C ILE A 85 33.10 -44.58 25.70
N GLN A 86 33.08 -44.69 27.03
CA GLN A 86 32.08 -44.01 27.84
C GLN A 86 32.20 -42.48 27.76
N LEU A 87 33.42 -41.94 27.79
CA LEU A 87 33.66 -40.50 27.62
C LEU A 87 33.26 -40.00 26.23
N GLU A 88 33.53 -40.78 25.18
CA GLU A 88 33.10 -40.42 23.83
C GLU A 88 31.58 -40.46 23.68
N ARG A 89 30.90 -41.45 24.28
CA ARG A 89 29.44 -41.50 24.31
C ARG A 89 28.81 -40.33 25.04
N GLU A 90 29.40 -39.91 26.16
CA GLU A 90 28.93 -38.73 26.89
C GLU A 90 29.07 -37.47 26.04
N LYS A 91 30.23 -37.27 25.39
CA LYS A 91 30.45 -36.16 24.44
C LYS A 91 29.49 -36.20 23.26
N GLU A 92 29.21 -37.38 22.71
CA GLU A 92 28.24 -37.55 21.62
C GLU A 92 26.82 -37.18 22.07
N GLY A 93 26.45 -37.58 23.29
CA GLY A 93 25.19 -37.18 23.93
C GLY A 93 25.09 -35.67 24.08
N ASP A 94 26.13 -35.02 24.60
CA ASP A 94 26.17 -33.55 24.71
C ASP A 94 26.04 -32.87 23.34
N MET A 95 26.78 -33.34 22.33
CA MET A 95 26.66 -32.81 20.96
C MET A 95 25.24 -32.97 20.40
N LEU A 96 24.61 -34.12 20.60
CA LEU A 96 23.22 -34.34 20.20
C LEU A 96 22.25 -33.37 20.87
N THR A 97 22.40 -33.14 22.17
CA THR A 97 21.56 -32.15 22.88
C THR A 97 21.78 -30.74 22.36
N THR A 98 23.03 -30.36 22.03
CA THR A 98 23.30 -29.05 21.42
C THR A 98 22.65 -28.93 20.04
N LEU A 99 22.75 -29.95 19.19
CA LEU A 99 22.13 -29.97 17.86
C LEU A 99 20.61 -29.87 17.93
N GLU A 100 19.97 -30.55 18.89
CA GLU A 100 18.53 -30.46 19.11
C GLU A 100 18.12 -29.05 19.55
N SER A 101 18.88 -28.45 20.47
CA SER A 101 18.62 -27.07 20.92
C SER A 101 18.79 -26.05 19.79
N GLU A 102 19.83 -26.18 18.96
CA GLU A 102 20.07 -25.32 17.80
C GLU A 102 18.97 -25.49 16.76
N ARG A 103 18.53 -26.73 16.50
CA ARG A 103 17.42 -27.01 15.59
C ARG A 103 16.12 -26.36 16.07
N HIS A 104 15.87 -26.36 17.38
CA HIS A 104 14.70 -25.69 17.94
C HIS A 104 14.78 -24.17 17.75
N VAL A 105 15.93 -23.57 18.06
CA VAL A 105 16.19 -22.14 17.84
C VAL A 105 16.03 -21.76 16.37
N LEU A 106 16.54 -22.56 15.44
CA LEU A 106 16.36 -22.32 14.00
C LEU A 106 14.90 -22.39 13.57
N ALA A 107 14.12 -23.33 14.12
CA ALA A 107 12.69 -23.41 13.84
C ALA A 107 11.94 -22.17 14.34
N ASP A 108 12.25 -21.70 15.55
CA ASP A 108 11.67 -20.50 16.14
C ASP A 108 12.03 -19.24 15.36
N LEU A 109 13.30 -19.10 14.97
CA LEU A 109 13.76 -18.00 14.13
C LEU A 109 13.09 -18.02 12.76
N ASN A 110 12.95 -19.19 12.13
CA ASN A 110 12.32 -19.31 10.82
C ASN A 110 10.82 -18.98 10.89
N SER A 111 10.13 -19.41 11.96
CA SER A 111 8.72 -19.03 12.18
C SER A 111 8.57 -17.52 12.41
N SER A 112 9.48 -16.89 13.16
CA SER A 112 9.51 -15.45 13.40
C SER A 112 9.79 -14.68 12.11
N LEU A 113 10.73 -15.16 11.29
CA LEU A 113 11.06 -14.58 9.99
C LEU A 113 9.84 -14.65 9.06
N SER A 114 9.19 -15.81 8.96
CA SER A 114 7.95 -15.96 8.19
C SER A 114 6.85 -15.01 8.66
N HIS A 115 6.68 -14.86 9.98
CA HIS A 115 5.71 -13.92 10.53
C HIS A 115 6.03 -12.47 10.17
N LEU A 116 7.29 -12.05 10.29
CA LEU A 116 7.73 -10.71 9.91
C LEU A 116 7.58 -10.46 8.40
N GLN A 117 7.90 -11.44 7.56
CA GLN A 117 7.69 -11.35 6.12
C GLN A 117 6.20 -11.17 5.79
N ASN A 118 5.32 -11.97 6.39
CA ASN A 118 3.88 -11.84 6.19
C ASN A 118 3.34 -10.49 6.71
N SER A 119 3.89 -9.98 7.81
CA SER A 119 3.53 -8.65 8.30
C SER A 119 4.00 -7.56 7.34
N LEU A 120 5.20 -7.69 6.76
CA LEU A 120 5.73 -6.74 5.78
C LEU A 120 4.89 -6.73 4.51
N THR A 121 4.56 -7.89 3.97
CA THR A 121 3.72 -7.99 2.76
C THR A 121 2.35 -7.39 2.99
N LYS A 122 1.71 -7.69 4.13
CA LYS A 122 0.44 -7.09 4.53
C LYS A 122 0.52 -5.57 4.61
N THR A 123 1.52 -5.02 5.30
CA THR A 123 1.69 -3.57 5.40
C THR A 123 1.95 -2.93 4.04
N LYS A 124 2.71 -3.60 3.16
CA LYS A 124 2.97 -3.11 1.81
C LYS A 124 1.70 -3.09 0.95
N GLU A 125 0.86 -4.12 1.03
CA GLU A 125 -0.45 -4.16 0.36
C GLU A 125 -1.40 -3.10 0.91
N GLN A 126 -1.42 -2.88 2.22
CA GLN A 126 -2.20 -1.79 2.82
C GLN A 126 -1.73 -0.42 2.35
N SER A 127 -0.41 -0.20 2.29
CA SER A 127 0.17 1.04 1.78
C SER A 127 -0.18 1.28 0.31
N SER A 128 -0.09 0.25 -0.54
CA SER A 128 -0.43 0.39 -1.96
C SER A 128 -1.93 0.63 -2.17
N SER A 129 -2.79 -0.02 -1.38
CA SER A 129 -4.23 0.23 -1.39
C SER A 129 -4.58 1.65 -0.99
N LEU A 130 -4.01 2.15 0.11
CA LEU A 130 -4.22 3.52 0.58
C LEU A 130 -3.69 4.55 -0.42
N GLU A 131 -2.56 4.28 -1.06
CA GLU A 131 -2.01 5.16 -2.09
C GLU A 131 -2.93 5.23 -3.31
N ALA A 132 -3.52 4.10 -3.74
CA ALA A 132 -4.49 4.07 -4.82
C ALA A 132 -5.78 4.86 -4.47
N GLU A 133 -6.31 4.67 -3.26
CA GLU A 133 -7.48 5.42 -2.77
C GLU A 133 -7.19 6.93 -2.72
N LEU A 134 -6.02 7.30 -2.23
CA LEU A 134 -5.60 8.70 -2.14
C LEU A 134 -5.40 9.33 -3.53
N GLN A 135 -4.92 8.58 -4.52
CA GLN A 135 -4.86 9.04 -5.91
C GLN A 135 -6.26 9.22 -6.51
N ALA A 136 -7.19 8.30 -6.24
CA ALA A 136 -8.58 8.41 -6.69
C ALA A 136 -9.25 9.64 -6.08
N LEU A 137 -9.12 9.85 -4.77
CA LEU A 137 -9.70 11.00 -4.09
C LEU A 137 -9.10 12.33 -4.59
N ARG A 138 -7.79 12.39 -4.82
CA ARG A 138 -7.13 13.56 -5.44
C ARG A 138 -7.64 13.84 -6.85
N LYS A 139 -8.05 12.83 -7.61
CA LYS A 139 -8.64 13.01 -8.94
C LYS A 139 -10.06 13.56 -8.84
N GLU A 140 -10.86 13.02 -7.91
CA GLU A 140 -12.22 13.48 -7.63
C GLU A 140 -12.24 14.96 -7.23
N VAL A 141 -11.41 15.32 -6.23
CA VAL A 141 -11.31 16.71 -5.74
C VAL A 141 -10.92 17.67 -6.86
N ARG A 142 -9.92 17.31 -7.69
CA ARG A 142 -9.53 18.15 -8.83
C ARG A 142 -10.65 18.30 -9.84
N SER A 143 -11.41 17.24 -10.10
CA SER A 143 -12.58 17.31 -10.99
C SER A 143 -13.64 18.26 -10.44
N GLU A 144 -13.98 18.13 -9.16
CA GLU A 144 -14.94 19.03 -8.50
C GLU A 144 -14.46 20.48 -8.46
N GLU A 145 -13.18 20.72 -8.18
CA GLU A 145 -12.59 22.05 -8.20
C GLU A 145 -12.71 22.69 -9.58
N THR A 146 -12.40 21.94 -10.65
CA THR A 146 -12.54 22.46 -12.02
C THR A 146 -13.99 22.77 -12.39
N GLU A 147 -14.94 21.95 -11.94
CA GLU A 147 -16.37 22.18 -12.18
C GLU A 147 -16.89 23.38 -11.39
N LYS A 148 -16.52 23.50 -10.11
CA LYS A 148 -16.85 24.68 -9.28
C LYS A 148 -16.27 25.96 -9.87
N GLU A 149 -15.03 25.92 -10.34
CA GLU A 149 -14.40 27.08 -10.98
C GLU A 149 -15.09 27.43 -12.29
N ARG A 150 -15.51 26.43 -13.08
CA ARG A 150 -16.32 26.66 -14.29
C ARG A 150 -17.65 27.32 -13.98
N GLN A 151 -18.37 26.83 -12.97
CA GLN A 151 -19.65 27.39 -12.54
C GLN A 151 -19.50 28.82 -12.01
N LYS A 152 -18.46 29.06 -11.21
CA LYS A 152 -18.13 30.39 -10.70
C LYS A 152 -17.82 31.37 -11.83
N ASN A 153 -17.04 30.94 -12.82
CA ASN A 153 -16.72 31.77 -13.98
C ASN A 153 -17.98 32.07 -14.81
N MET A 154 -18.85 31.09 -15.03
CA MET A 154 -20.13 31.32 -15.68
C MET A 154 -21.02 32.32 -14.93
N LEU A 155 -21.11 32.19 -13.59
CA LEU A 155 -21.88 33.12 -12.76
C LEU A 155 -21.27 34.53 -12.75
N ASN A 156 -19.95 34.65 -12.74
CA ASN A 156 -19.27 35.94 -12.86
C ASN A 156 -19.54 36.58 -14.23
N ASP A 157 -19.46 35.82 -15.32
CA ASP A 157 -19.77 36.32 -16.66
C ASP A 157 -21.22 36.80 -16.77
N MET A 158 -22.17 36.06 -16.18
CA MET A 158 -23.57 36.47 -16.12
C MET A 158 -23.75 37.74 -15.30
N ARG A 159 -23.18 37.78 -14.09
CA ARG A 159 -23.20 38.97 -13.23
C ARG A 159 -22.61 40.18 -13.94
N ASP A 160 -21.50 40.03 -14.63
CA ASP A 160 -20.83 41.14 -15.29
C ASP A 160 -21.69 41.69 -16.44
N ARG A 161 -22.37 40.83 -17.23
CA ARG A 161 -23.39 41.26 -18.20
C ARG A 161 -24.56 41.98 -17.53
N ASP A 162 -25.14 41.36 -16.51
CA ASP A 162 -26.29 41.91 -15.79
C ASP A 162 -25.97 43.28 -15.15
N THR A 163 -24.75 43.47 -14.63
CA THR A 163 -24.34 44.76 -14.06
C THR A 163 -24.22 45.86 -15.11
N VAL A 164 -23.83 45.53 -16.33
CA VAL A 164 -23.76 46.51 -17.44
C VAL A 164 -25.17 46.85 -17.92
N GLU A 165 -26.04 45.85 -18.09
CA GLU A 165 -27.44 46.05 -18.46
C GLU A 165 -28.19 46.86 -17.40
N LEU A 166 -28.00 46.53 -16.11
CA LEU A 166 -28.60 47.25 -15.00
C LEU A 166 -28.16 48.72 -15.00
N LYS A 167 -26.87 49.02 -15.18
CA LYS A 167 -26.38 50.41 -15.26
C LYS A 167 -27.04 51.17 -16.41
N GLN A 168 -27.15 50.57 -17.58
CA GLN A 168 -27.81 51.21 -18.73
C GLN A 168 -29.30 51.48 -18.44
N MET A 169 -30.00 50.54 -17.80
CA MET A 169 -31.40 50.73 -17.39
C MET A 169 -31.55 51.80 -16.31
N GLU A 170 -30.66 51.82 -15.31
CA GLU A 170 -30.65 52.84 -14.25
C GLU A 170 -30.42 54.24 -14.81
N GLU A 171 -29.48 54.39 -15.75
CA GLU A 171 -29.19 55.65 -16.44
C GLU A 171 -30.34 56.09 -17.34
N ALA A 172 -30.92 55.18 -18.13
CA ALA A 172 -32.02 55.49 -19.04
C ALA A 172 -33.32 55.84 -18.30
N LEU A 173 -33.62 55.16 -17.19
CA LEU A 173 -34.83 55.41 -16.39
C LEU A 173 -34.62 56.54 -15.38
N GLY A 174 -33.38 56.85 -15.02
CA GLY A 174 -33.07 57.72 -13.87
C GLY A 174 -33.66 57.15 -12.59
N TRP A 175 -33.57 55.83 -12.39
CA TRP A 175 -34.17 55.16 -11.24
C TRP A 175 -33.26 54.04 -10.76
N LYS A 176 -32.97 54.03 -9.46
CA LYS A 176 -32.11 53.03 -8.80
C LYS A 176 -32.85 52.40 -7.62
N VAL A 177 -32.61 51.11 -7.42
CA VAL A 177 -33.22 50.32 -6.34
C VAL A 177 -32.13 49.65 -5.55
N GLU A 178 -32.05 49.94 -4.25
CA GLU A 178 -31.05 49.37 -3.35
C GLU A 178 -31.72 48.60 -2.21
N GLY A 179 -31.27 47.37 -1.96
CA GLY A 179 -31.70 46.58 -0.81
C GLY A 179 -30.93 46.97 0.45
N ILE A 180 -31.62 47.51 1.46
CA ILE A 180 -31.07 47.84 2.77
C ILE A 180 -31.48 46.75 3.78
N LYS A 181 -30.49 46.15 4.45
CA LYS A 181 -30.69 45.15 5.53
C LYS A 181 -31.58 43.95 5.15
N GLY A 182 -31.69 43.64 3.86
CA GLY A 182 -32.44 42.49 3.32
C GLY A 182 -33.97 42.63 3.31
N THR A 183 -34.54 43.56 4.09
CA THR A 183 -36.00 43.72 4.20
C THR A 183 -36.53 45.08 3.75
N PHE A 184 -35.65 46.08 3.63
CA PHE A 184 -36.02 47.41 3.16
C PHE A 184 -35.51 47.62 1.74
N LEU A 185 -36.34 48.18 0.87
CA LEU A 185 -35.95 48.62 -0.47
C LEU A 185 -35.92 50.15 -0.51
N LEU A 186 -34.74 50.71 -0.73
CA LEU A 186 -34.56 52.13 -1.00
C LEU A 186 -34.72 52.37 -2.50
N MET A 187 -35.72 53.16 -2.85
CA MET A 187 -36.00 53.57 -4.22
C MET A 187 -35.50 55.00 -4.41
N ARG A 188 -34.57 55.23 -5.34
CA ARG A 188 -34.02 56.55 -5.68
C ARG A 188 -34.37 56.92 -7.10
N PHE A 189 -34.92 58.11 -7.29
CA PHE A 189 -35.23 58.67 -8.60
C PHE A 189 -34.36 59.89 -8.86
N TYR A 190 -33.94 60.00 -10.11
CA TYR A 190 -33.15 61.07 -10.71
C TYR A 190 -33.90 61.56 -11.96
N LEU A 191 -33.45 62.65 -12.58
CA LEU A 191 -34.07 63.21 -13.79
C LEU A 191 -35.57 63.58 -13.62
N ILE A 192 -35.97 63.99 -12.41
CA ILE A 192 -37.33 64.51 -12.16
C ILE A 192 -37.38 66.03 -12.29
N ASP A 193 -36.36 66.72 -11.75
CA ASP A 193 -36.24 68.17 -11.79
C ASP A 193 -35.55 68.59 -13.10
N PRO A 194 -36.20 69.37 -13.99
CA PRO A 194 -35.58 69.82 -15.24
C PRO A 194 -34.45 70.83 -15.00
N ASP A 195 -34.47 71.56 -13.89
CA ASP A 195 -33.46 72.57 -13.54
C ASP A 195 -32.23 71.92 -12.86
N ASP A 196 -32.43 70.81 -12.15
CA ASP A 196 -31.37 70.01 -11.53
C ASP A 196 -31.56 68.50 -11.76
N PRO A 197 -31.09 67.96 -12.90
CA PRO A 197 -31.25 66.55 -13.24
C PRO A 197 -30.56 65.58 -12.26
N ALA A 198 -29.59 66.07 -11.46
CA ALA A 198 -28.83 65.27 -10.50
C ALA A 198 -29.52 65.15 -9.13
N LYS A 199 -30.58 65.93 -8.89
CA LYS A 199 -31.34 65.92 -7.64
C LYS A 199 -31.99 64.56 -7.38
N GLU A 200 -31.70 64.01 -6.21
CA GLU A 200 -32.24 62.72 -5.76
C GLU A 200 -33.61 62.90 -5.09
N PHE A 201 -34.56 62.04 -5.46
CA PHE A 201 -35.85 61.88 -4.79
C PHE A 201 -35.94 60.44 -4.30
N SER A 202 -36.10 60.22 -3.01
CA SER A 202 -36.03 58.87 -2.44
C SER A 202 -37.15 58.52 -1.47
N PHE A 203 -37.47 57.23 -1.40
CA PHE A 203 -38.33 56.68 -0.36
C PHE A 203 -37.95 55.22 -0.08
N ILE A 204 -38.31 54.74 1.12
CA ILE A 204 -37.98 53.38 1.57
C ILE A 204 -39.25 52.56 1.74
N VAL A 205 -39.31 51.39 1.10
CA VAL A 205 -40.39 50.40 1.26
C VAL A 205 -39.89 49.27 2.16
N ASP A 206 -40.60 48.99 3.24
CA ASP A 206 -40.43 47.79 4.04
C ASP A 206 -41.25 46.64 3.43
N VAL A 207 -40.55 45.56 3.08
CA VAL A 207 -41.09 44.33 2.48
C VAL A 207 -41.03 43.17 3.48
N SER A 208 -40.78 43.43 4.76
CA SER A 208 -40.72 42.39 5.81
C SER A 208 -42.05 41.65 6.01
N LYS A 209 -43.17 42.30 5.68
CA LYS A 209 -44.53 41.78 5.87
C LYS A 209 -45.24 41.61 4.53
N GLN A 210 -46.32 40.83 4.54
CA GLN A 210 -47.18 40.65 3.37
C GLN A 210 -47.81 41.97 2.89
N ASP A 211 -48.03 42.90 3.82
CA ASP A 211 -48.45 44.27 3.52
C ASP A 211 -47.21 45.16 3.45
N TYR A 212 -47.06 45.88 2.33
CA TYR A 212 -46.02 46.87 2.15
C TYR A 212 -46.26 48.03 3.11
N THR A 213 -45.23 48.40 3.87
CA THR A 213 -45.25 49.63 4.66
C THR A 213 -44.15 50.55 4.16
N VAL A 214 -44.44 51.83 3.97
CA VAL A 214 -43.42 52.81 3.59
C VAL A 214 -42.90 53.47 4.85
N VAL A 215 -41.58 53.48 5.01
CA VAL A 215 -40.91 54.09 6.16
C VAL A 215 -41.05 55.62 6.06
N PRO A 216 -41.18 56.39 7.17
CA PRO A 216 -41.41 57.84 7.14
C PRO A 216 -40.33 58.69 6.47
N ASN A 217 -39.20 58.09 6.08
CA ASN A 217 -38.06 58.78 5.47
C ASN A 217 -38.24 58.87 3.94
N CYS A 218 -39.20 59.70 3.50
CA CYS A 218 -39.34 60.11 2.11
C CYS A 218 -38.79 61.54 1.96
N ASP A 219 -37.83 61.71 1.06
CA ASP A 219 -37.19 63.01 0.82
C ASP A 219 -37.25 63.34 -0.68
N PRO A 220 -37.97 64.40 -1.09
CA PRO A 220 -38.87 65.27 -0.31
C PRO A 220 -40.18 64.57 0.11
N PRO A 221 -40.83 64.97 1.22
CA PRO A 221 -42.02 64.28 1.74
C PRO A 221 -43.23 64.45 0.82
N ILE A 222 -43.85 63.33 0.41
CA ILE A 222 -45.07 63.32 -0.42
C ILE A 222 -46.32 63.20 0.49
N PRO A 223 -47.26 64.17 0.50
CA PRO A 223 -48.47 64.11 1.32
C PRO A 223 -49.44 62.98 0.94
N THR A 224 -49.48 62.58 -0.33
CA THR A 224 -50.37 61.53 -0.84
C THR A 224 -49.84 60.11 -0.63
N LEU A 225 -48.60 59.95 -0.15
CA LEU A 225 -47.90 58.67 -0.03
C LEU A 225 -48.68 57.61 0.77
N PRO A 226 -49.31 57.92 1.93
CA PRO A 226 -50.07 56.93 2.68
C PRO A 226 -51.29 56.39 1.93
N GLN A 227 -51.88 57.17 1.02
CA GLN A 227 -53.00 56.73 0.20
C GLN A 227 -52.52 55.82 -0.93
N LEU A 228 -51.38 56.15 -1.55
CA LEU A 228 -50.77 55.31 -2.59
C LEU A 228 -50.34 53.94 -2.02
N VAL A 229 -49.86 53.89 -0.77
CA VAL A 229 -49.49 52.63 -0.11
C VAL A 229 -50.69 51.74 0.17
N ARG A 230 -51.84 52.30 0.55
CA ARG A 230 -53.08 51.52 0.69
C ARG A 230 -53.49 50.89 -0.65
N GLN A 231 -53.47 51.67 -1.73
CA GLN A 231 -53.74 51.15 -3.07
C GLN A 231 -52.75 50.06 -3.49
N LEU A 232 -51.46 50.20 -3.13
CA LEU A 232 -50.46 49.16 -3.40
C LEU A 232 -50.76 47.86 -2.67
N ASN A 233 -51.23 47.92 -1.42
CA ASN A 233 -51.59 46.74 -0.66
C ASN A 233 -52.88 46.06 -1.17
N GLU A 234 -53.79 46.82 -1.77
CA GLU A 234 -55.03 46.33 -2.40
C GLU A 234 -54.77 45.72 -3.79
N ASP A 235 -54.12 46.46 -4.69
CA ASP A 235 -53.93 46.07 -6.09
C ASP A 235 -52.71 45.14 -6.29
N ARG A 236 -51.74 45.17 -5.35
CA ARG A 236 -50.42 44.53 -5.44
C ARG A 236 -49.63 44.86 -6.72
N ASP A 237 -49.97 45.98 -7.37
CA ASP A 237 -49.29 46.48 -8.57
C ASP A 237 -48.21 47.51 -8.22
N LEU A 238 -46.99 47.01 -8.04
CA LEU A 238 -45.81 47.84 -7.75
C LEU A 238 -45.48 48.80 -8.91
N PHE A 239 -45.74 48.41 -10.15
CA PHE A 239 -45.36 49.21 -11.32
C PHE A 239 -46.24 50.46 -11.45
N SER A 240 -47.55 50.31 -11.27
CA SER A 240 -48.46 51.45 -11.23
C SER A 240 -48.19 52.36 -10.03
N PHE A 241 -47.84 51.79 -8.87
CA PHE A 241 -47.44 52.55 -7.69
C PHE A 241 -46.20 53.42 -7.97
N ILE A 242 -45.12 52.85 -8.50
CA ILE A 242 -43.88 53.59 -8.83
C ILE A 242 -44.17 54.74 -9.80
N LYS A 243 -45.01 54.51 -10.83
CA LYS A 243 -45.43 55.57 -11.77
C LYS A 243 -46.19 56.70 -11.08
N LYS A 244 -47.12 56.38 -10.16
CA LYS A 244 -47.87 57.37 -9.39
C LYS A 244 -46.94 58.16 -8.46
N VAL A 245 -45.99 57.50 -7.80
CA VAL A 245 -45.00 58.14 -6.91
C VAL A 245 -44.09 59.09 -7.69
N ARG A 246 -43.57 58.68 -8.85
CA ARG A 246 -42.76 59.56 -9.72
C ARG A 246 -43.56 60.79 -10.18
N LYS A 247 -44.85 60.63 -10.49
CA LYS A 247 -45.73 61.77 -10.83
C LYS A 247 -45.94 62.71 -9.64
N SER A 248 -46.10 62.19 -8.42
CA SER A 248 -46.22 63.04 -7.24
C SER A 248 -44.93 63.81 -6.94
N PHE A 249 -43.75 63.20 -7.11
CA PHE A 249 -42.48 63.94 -6.99
C PHE A 249 -42.36 65.07 -8.01
N ARG A 250 -42.74 64.83 -9.28
CA ARG A 250 -42.79 65.90 -10.30
C ARG A 250 -43.78 67.01 -9.94
N ALA A 251 -44.93 66.68 -9.35
CA ALA A 251 -45.94 67.67 -8.95
C ALA A 251 -45.49 68.55 -7.77
N LEU A 252 -44.52 68.10 -6.97
CA LEU A 252 -43.91 68.90 -5.89
C LEU A 252 -42.91 69.94 -6.43
N ILE A 253 -42.47 69.81 -7.68
CA ILE A 253 -41.58 70.77 -8.34
C ILE A 253 -42.46 71.85 -9.00
N PRO A 254 -42.33 73.12 -8.61
CA PRO A 254 -43.02 74.22 -9.28
C PRO A 254 -42.51 74.32 -10.72
N ASN A 255 -43.37 74.08 -11.71
CA ASN A 255 -42.98 74.33 -13.10
C ASN A 255 -42.97 75.86 -13.35
N PRO A 256 -41.94 76.45 -13.98
CA PRO A 256 -42.06 77.79 -14.58
C PRO A 256 -43.20 77.82 -15.64
N PRO A 257 -43.75 79.01 -15.96
CA PRO A 257 -44.97 79.12 -16.75
C PRO A 257 -44.79 78.47 -18.12
N ASN A 258 -45.74 77.58 -18.42
CA ASN A 258 -46.19 77.09 -19.73
C ASN A 258 -45.38 77.57 -20.96
N PRO A 259 -44.81 76.67 -21.81
CA PRO A 259 -44.37 77.12 -23.13
C PRO A 259 -45.59 77.67 -23.86
N SER A 260 -45.51 78.97 -24.10
CA SER A 260 -46.49 79.80 -24.79
C SER A 260 -47.13 79.09 -25.97
N THR A 261 -48.45 79.10 -25.96
CA THR A 261 -49.33 79.27 -27.13
C THR A 261 -48.66 80.11 -28.22
N LYS A 262 -47.95 79.47 -29.16
CA LYS A 262 -47.40 80.08 -30.38
C LYS A 262 -47.42 79.12 -31.58
N PHE A 263 -48.37 78.19 -31.60
CA PHE A 263 -48.52 77.29 -32.76
C PHE A 263 -49.98 77.12 -33.23
N ASP A 264 -50.92 77.92 -32.74
CA ASP A 264 -52.34 77.81 -33.10
C ASP A 264 -52.91 79.02 -33.87
N ASP A 265 -52.04 79.92 -34.32
CA ASP A 265 -52.36 80.91 -35.34
C ASP A 265 -51.51 80.61 -36.56
N LEU A 266 -52.07 79.86 -37.52
CA LEU A 266 -51.90 80.01 -38.97
C LEU A 266 -52.60 78.83 -39.65
N SER A 267 -53.93 78.83 -39.59
CA SER A 267 -54.76 78.06 -40.52
C SER A 267 -55.34 78.99 -41.59
N GLY A 268 -54.71 78.94 -42.76
CA GLY A 268 -55.34 79.15 -44.08
C GLY A 268 -54.85 80.35 -44.91
N PRO A 269 -54.95 80.32 -46.26
CA PRO A 269 -55.30 79.21 -47.15
C PRO A 269 -54.42 79.08 -48.42
N GLY A 270 -54.32 77.85 -48.96
CA GLY A 270 -54.37 77.65 -50.41
C GLY A 270 -53.09 77.31 -51.19
N LEU A 271 -53.16 76.15 -51.85
CA LEU A 271 -52.75 75.86 -53.24
C LEU A 271 -51.30 75.41 -53.53
N GLY A 272 -51.19 74.23 -54.15
CA GLY A 272 -50.08 73.86 -55.04
C GLY A 272 -49.40 72.52 -54.72
N LEU A 273 -50.04 71.36 -54.91
CA LEU A 273 -49.81 70.49 -56.08
C LEU A 273 -48.33 70.33 -56.52
N ARG A 274 -47.72 69.17 -56.21
CA ARG A 274 -47.06 68.21 -57.15
C ARG A 274 -45.85 67.47 -56.54
N THR A 275 -46.05 66.21 -56.18
CA THR A 275 -45.19 65.08 -56.59
C THR A 275 -45.57 64.70 -58.04
N PRO A 276 -44.68 64.13 -58.91
CA PRO A 276 -43.94 62.89 -58.65
C PRO A 276 -42.54 62.79 -59.31
N GLY A 277 -41.80 61.72 -58.97
CA GLY A 277 -40.52 61.41 -59.63
C GLY A 277 -39.97 60.03 -59.27
N ARG A 278 -40.68 58.97 -59.67
CA ARG A 278 -40.23 57.57 -59.70
C ARG A 278 -39.29 57.36 -60.89
N SER A 279 -38.07 56.87 -60.66
CA SER A 279 -37.22 56.28 -61.70
C SER A 279 -36.63 54.95 -61.26
N GLN A 280 -36.86 53.94 -62.10
CA GLN A 280 -36.37 52.56 -62.05
C GLN A 280 -34.84 52.49 -62.13
N ARG A 281 -34.17 51.49 -61.57
CA ARG A 281 -33.67 50.23 -62.20
C ARG A 281 -32.57 49.70 -61.25
N THR A 282 -32.19 48.43 -61.12
CA THR A 282 -32.35 47.19 -61.88
C THR A 282 -32.04 46.01 -60.95
N LEU A 283 -32.64 44.87 -61.25
CA LEU A 283 -32.35 43.53 -60.71
C LEU A 283 -31.02 43.00 -61.25
N SER A 284 -30.27 42.25 -60.43
CA SER A 284 -29.57 41.05 -60.92
C SER A 284 -29.40 40.02 -59.80
N SER A 285 -29.98 38.86 -60.06
CA SER A 285 -29.73 37.54 -59.48
C SER A 285 -28.23 37.21 -59.44
N THR A 286 -27.73 36.32 -58.58
CA THR A 286 -27.81 34.86 -58.79
C THR A 286 -27.14 34.14 -57.59
N THR A 287 -27.81 33.13 -57.05
CA THR A 287 -27.23 31.97 -56.34
C THR A 287 -27.41 30.76 -57.28
N PRO A 288 -26.49 29.78 -57.36
CA PRO A 288 -26.50 28.58 -56.50
C PRO A 288 -25.07 28.14 -56.06
N ALA A 289 -24.82 27.58 -54.88
CA ALA A 289 -25.06 26.21 -54.38
C ALA A 289 -24.06 25.11 -54.87
N ALA A 290 -23.33 24.58 -53.88
CA ALA A 290 -22.96 23.18 -53.59
C ALA A 290 -22.10 22.30 -54.56
N ALA A 291 -20.97 21.82 -54.03
CA ALA A 291 -20.40 20.44 -54.09
C ALA A 291 -19.14 20.44 -53.15
N ARG A 292 -18.95 19.66 -52.07
CA ARG A 292 -18.92 18.19 -51.84
C ARG A 292 -17.94 17.41 -52.72
N ASP A 293 -16.75 17.13 -52.18
CA ASP A 293 -16.12 15.79 -51.96
C ASP A 293 -14.75 16.00 -51.26
N VAL A 294 -14.37 15.33 -50.15
CA VAL A 294 -13.97 13.90 -49.96
C VAL A 294 -12.67 13.63 -50.75
N THR A 295 -11.50 13.49 -50.13
CA THR A 295 -10.90 12.26 -49.52
C THR A 295 -9.54 12.62 -48.87
N GLU A 296 -9.25 12.19 -47.64
CA GLU A 296 -8.37 11.05 -47.24
C GLU A 296 -6.84 11.25 -47.39
N GLY A 297 -6.11 10.72 -46.38
CA GLY A 297 -4.68 10.37 -46.46
C GLY A 297 -3.80 11.12 -45.45
N LEU A 298 -3.74 10.69 -44.19
CA LEU A 298 -2.72 9.77 -43.66
C LEU A 298 -1.26 10.19 -43.92
N ALA A 299 -0.55 10.59 -42.86
CA ALA A 299 0.79 10.11 -42.56
C ALA A 299 1.13 10.40 -41.09
N LEU A 300 1.19 9.32 -40.30
CA LEU A 300 1.99 9.23 -39.09
C LEU A 300 3.49 9.37 -39.43
N ASP A 301 4.26 9.73 -38.41
CA ASP A 301 5.66 9.37 -38.10
C ASP A 301 6.39 10.63 -37.58
N HIS A 302 7.20 10.64 -36.53
CA HIS A 302 7.68 9.66 -35.56
C HIS A 302 8.57 10.46 -34.58
N LEU A 303 8.66 10.02 -33.30
CA LEU A 303 9.87 9.98 -32.43
C LEU A 303 10.65 11.31 -32.18
N THR A 304 11.19 11.67 -31.01
CA THR A 304 11.62 10.93 -29.82
C THR A 304 12.09 11.93 -28.75
N LEU A 305 11.78 11.59 -27.49
CA LEU A 305 12.64 11.62 -26.30
C LEU A 305 13.93 12.48 -26.32
N GLY A 306 13.95 13.52 -25.49
CA GLY A 306 15.17 14.18 -25.00
C GLY A 306 15.24 14.08 -23.48
N LYS A 307 16.22 13.31 -22.99
CA LYS A 307 16.59 13.09 -21.58
C LYS A 307 16.86 14.41 -20.84
N LEU A 308 16.44 14.50 -19.58
CA LEU A 308 17.00 15.43 -18.59
C LEU A 308 17.46 14.61 -17.38
N TRP A 309 18.76 14.67 -17.12
CA TRP A 309 19.47 14.22 -15.92
C TRP A 309 19.89 15.47 -15.12
N GLU A 310 20.14 15.25 -13.82
CA GLU A 310 20.79 16.13 -12.81
C GLU A 310 19.90 17.22 -12.19
N ALA A 311 19.80 17.40 -10.87
CA ALA A 311 20.69 17.04 -9.75
C ALA A 311 19.93 16.53 -8.50
#